data_AF-A0A3Q2ZAL5-F1
#
_entry.id   AF-A0A3Q2ZAL5-F1
#
_cell.length_a   1.000
_cell.length_b   1.000
_cell.length_c   1.000
_cell.angle_alpha   90.00
_cell.angle_beta   90.00
_cell.angle_gamma   90.00
#
_symmetry.space_group_name_H-M   'P 1'
#
loop_
_entity.id
_entity.type
_entity.pdbx_description
1 polymer ?
#
loop_
_entity_poly.entity_id
_entity_poly.type
_entity_poly.pdbx_seq_one_letter_code
_entity_poly.pdbx_strand_id
1 'polypeptide(L)'
;AAILTVKRATGTFSLVGMLFVIWLLRRYRSLAQMILSLTVAAFFDSLAYVMGESHPEGSLCNFQAWWLTYFDWSALAWVCLITLNLYFNLVREMSTTSYERFYHLIAWGVPLVMSSLPLLKGYYGPAGAWWITDDHVAWRFGWYVPLFTLILLMICCYARIICVANHRMQSWLGTFNPERELQVSLAEEIKPLKWYPSVYLLVSTFPLIN
;
A
#
# COMPACT_ATOMS: atom_id res chain seq x y z
N ALA A 1 3.07 27.94 15.16
CA ALA A 1 1.60 28.10 15.08
C ALA A 1 1.07 28.04 13.64
N ALA A 2 1.45 28.96 12.74
CA ALA A 2 0.95 28.99 11.36
C ALA A 2 1.21 27.68 10.56
N ILE A 3 2.40 27.10 10.68
CA ILE A 3 2.75 25.83 10.02
C ILE A 3 1.85 24.67 10.50
N LEU A 4 1.55 24.62 11.80
CA LEU A 4 0.69 23.62 12.42
C LEU A 4 -0.77 23.76 11.93
N THR A 5 -1.24 25.01 11.82
CA THR A 5 -2.60 25.32 11.33
C THR A 5 -2.75 24.99 9.84
N VAL A 6 -1.74 25.31 9.02
CA VAL A 6 -1.72 24.98 7.59
C VAL A 6 -1.68 23.46 7.40
N LYS A 7 -0.81 22.74 8.13
CA LYS A 7 -0.78 21.26 8.10
C LYS A 7 -2.12 20.64 8.49
N ARG A 8 -2.76 21.13 9.55
CA ARG A 8 -4.08 20.65 9.98
C ARG A 8 -5.15 20.92 8.93
N ALA A 9 -5.16 22.11 8.32
CA ALA A 9 -6.11 22.45 7.27
C ALA A 9 -5.92 21.59 6.02
N THR A 10 -4.69 21.42 5.53
CA THR A 10 -4.38 20.54 4.39
C THR A 10 -4.72 19.09 4.69
N GLY A 11 -4.47 18.64 5.93
CA GLY A 11 -4.86 17.32 6.42
C GLY A 11 -6.37 17.13 6.38
N THR A 12 -7.17 18.07 6.91
CA THR A 12 -8.63 17.95 6.91
C THR A 12 -9.22 17.93 5.51
N PHE A 13 -8.71 18.74 4.57
CA PHE A 13 -9.14 18.69 3.17
C PHE A 13 -8.84 17.33 2.51
N SER A 14 -7.66 16.76 2.78
CA SER A 14 -7.26 15.45 2.26
C SER A 14 -8.13 14.32 2.84
N LEU A 15 -8.44 14.38 4.13
CA LEU A 15 -9.31 13.41 4.80
C LEU A 15 -10.75 13.46 4.26
N VAL A 16 -11.30 14.66 4.03
CA VAL A 16 -12.63 14.82 3.41
C VAL A 16 -12.64 14.27 1.97
N GLY A 17 -11.57 14.52 1.21
CA GLY A 17 -11.40 13.96 -0.13
C GLY A 17 -11.40 12.42 -0.14
N MET A 18 -10.67 11.80 0.80
CA MET A 18 -10.63 10.33 0.92
C MET A 18 -11.98 9.74 1.34
N LEU A 19 -12.73 10.39 2.24
CA LEU A 19 -14.07 9.97 2.62
C LEU A 19 -15.05 10.04 1.45
N PHE A 20 -14.94 11.08 0.62
CA PHE A 20 -15.74 11.21 -0.61
C PHE A 20 -15.43 10.09 -1.61
N VAL A 21 -14.14 9.75 -1.80
CA VAL A 21 -13.71 8.63 -2.64
C VAL A 21 -14.24 7.29 -2.12
N ILE A 22 -14.18 7.04 -0.80
CA ILE A 22 -14.74 5.83 -0.18
C ILE A 22 -16.25 5.74 -0.45
N TRP A 23 -16.98 6.84 -0.29
CA TRP A 23 -18.42 6.88 -0.56
C TRP A 23 -18.74 6.58 -2.04
N LEU A 24 -17.97 7.16 -2.97
CA LEU A 24 -18.15 6.98 -4.40
C LEU A 24 -17.81 5.55 -4.86
N LEU A 25 -16.71 4.98 -4.35
CA LEU A 25 -16.23 3.65 -4.73
C LEU A 25 -17.05 2.50 -4.12
N ARG A 26 -17.82 2.75 -3.05
CA ARG A 26 -18.73 1.76 -2.45
C ARG A 26 -19.78 1.21 -3.44
N ARG A 27 -20.04 1.93 -4.53
CA ARG A 27 -21.02 1.55 -5.57
C ARG A 27 -20.48 0.49 -6.54
N TYR A 28 -19.16 0.36 -6.70
CA TYR A 28 -18.52 -0.46 -7.73
C TYR A 28 -18.02 -1.80 -7.16
N ARG A 29 -17.96 -2.87 -7.98
CA ARG A 29 -17.66 -4.24 -7.52
C ARG A 29 -16.21 -4.70 -7.81
N SER A 30 -15.73 -5.63 -6.98
CA SER A 30 -14.43 -6.34 -6.98
C SER A 30 -13.18 -5.47 -6.86
N LEU A 31 -12.61 -4.97 -7.96
CA LEU A 31 -11.38 -4.17 -7.94
C LEU A 31 -11.57 -2.85 -7.20
N ALA A 32 -12.74 -2.24 -7.33
CA ALA A 32 -13.08 -1.02 -6.58
C ALA A 32 -13.12 -1.26 -5.07
N GLN A 33 -13.49 -2.45 -4.59
CA GLN A 33 -13.47 -2.79 -3.16
C GLN A 33 -12.04 -2.95 -2.63
N MET A 34 -11.12 -3.49 -3.46
CA MET A 34 -9.69 -3.56 -3.12
C MET A 34 -9.08 -2.16 -3.06
N ILE A 35 -9.38 -1.29 -4.04
CA ILE A 35 -8.93 0.10 -4.06
C ILE A 35 -9.53 0.90 -2.89
N LEU A 36 -10.80 0.66 -2.55
CA LEU A 36 -11.44 1.24 -1.38
C LEU A 36 -10.73 0.83 -0.10
N SER A 37 -10.35 -0.44 0.03
CA SER A 37 -9.62 -0.93 1.20
C SER A 37 -8.21 -0.33 1.30
N LEU A 38 -7.52 -0.16 0.17
CA LEU A 38 -6.26 0.59 0.09
C LEU A 38 -6.45 2.06 0.52
N THR A 39 -7.53 2.70 0.07
CA THR A 39 -7.83 4.11 0.41
C THR A 39 -8.11 4.26 1.90
N VAL A 40 -8.81 3.28 2.50
CA VAL A 40 -9.04 3.21 3.95
C VAL A 40 -7.71 3.05 4.71
N ALA A 41 -6.81 2.18 4.25
CA ALA A 41 -5.49 2.04 4.85
C ALA A 41 -4.68 3.35 4.79
N ALA A 42 -4.63 3.99 3.61
CA ALA A 42 -3.92 5.25 3.40
C ALA A 42 -4.52 6.43 4.20
N PHE A 43 -5.85 6.41 4.42
CA PHE A 43 -6.53 7.39 5.28
C PHE A 43 -6.05 7.27 6.73
N PHE A 44 -5.99 6.06 7.27
CA PHE A 44 -5.55 5.83 8.64
C PHE A 44 -4.05 6.06 8.84
N ASP A 45 -3.24 5.81 7.81
CA ASP A 45 -1.82 6.18 7.79
C ASP A 45 -1.64 7.71 7.84
N SER A 46 -2.34 8.44 6.95
CA SER A 46 -2.32 9.90 6.92
C SER A 46 -2.80 10.53 8.24
N LEU A 47 -3.79 9.91 8.89
CA LEU A 47 -4.27 10.34 10.19
C LEU A 47 -3.18 10.23 11.27
N ALA A 48 -2.40 9.15 11.24
CA ALA A 48 -1.31 8.96 12.19
C ALA A 48 -0.15 9.94 11.97
N TYR A 49 0.16 10.28 10.73
CA TYR A 49 1.12 11.33 10.41
C TYR A 49 0.69 12.70 10.94
N VAL A 50 -0.61 13.03 10.87
CA VAL A 50 -1.15 14.29 11.42
C VAL A 50 -1.14 14.30 12.96
N MET A 51 -1.33 13.16 13.61
CA MET A 51 -1.28 13.03 15.06
C MET A 51 0.15 13.11 15.63
N GLY A 52 1.18 12.91 14.80
CA GLY A 52 2.56 12.70 15.23
C GLY A 52 3.41 13.93 15.62
N GLU A 53 2.86 15.14 15.59
CA GLU A 53 3.64 16.37 15.85
C GLU A 53 3.90 16.65 17.34
N SER A 54 3.43 15.83 18.30
CA SER A 54 3.37 16.26 19.71
C SER A 54 3.88 15.30 20.80
N HIS A 55 4.61 14.21 20.53
CA HIS A 55 5.01 13.28 21.61
C HIS A 55 6.48 12.79 21.53
N PRO A 56 7.39 13.41 22.31
CA PRO A 56 8.80 13.01 22.34
C PRO A 56 9.07 11.69 23.09
N GLU A 57 8.23 11.27 24.04
CA GLU A 57 8.43 10.05 24.85
C GLU A 57 7.06 9.51 25.34
N GLY A 58 6.93 8.18 25.51
CA GLY A 58 5.78 7.53 26.19
C GLY A 58 5.03 6.46 25.39
N SER A 59 4.04 5.81 26.03
CA SER A 59 3.24 4.73 25.43
C SER A 59 2.45 5.16 24.19
N LEU A 60 2.10 6.45 24.09
CA LEU A 60 1.47 7.04 22.91
C LEU A 60 2.41 7.08 21.70
N CYS A 61 3.72 7.31 21.91
CA CYS A 61 4.73 7.30 20.86
C CYS A 61 4.87 5.87 20.27
N ASN A 62 4.93 4.86 21.15
CA ASN A 62 5.01 3.46 20.74
C ASN A 62 3.74 2.99 20.01
N PHE A 63 2.56 3.41 20.49
CA PHE A 63 1.29 3.11 19.82
C PHE A 63 1.22 3.77 18.43
N GLN A 64 1.69 5.01 18.32
CA GLN A 64 1.74 5.72 17.04
C GLN A 64 2.72 5.07 16.05
N ALA A 65 3.92 4.70 16.50
CA ALA A 65 4.89 4.00 15.66
C ALA A 65 4.35 2.65 15.18
N TRP A 66 3.67 1.91 16.07
CA TRP A 66 2.96 0.69 15.71
C TRP A 66 1.85 0.94 14.69
N TRP A 67 1.04 1.97 14.89
CA TRP A 67 -0.06 2.35 14.01
C TRP A 67 0.45 2.68 12.60
N LEU A 68 1.45 3.55 12.49
CA LEU A 68 2.10 3.88 11.22
C LEU A 68 2.62 2.62 10.54
N THR A 69 3.42 1.81 11.25
CA THR A 69 3.96 0.55 10.71
C THR A 69 2.84 -0.35 10.18
N TYR A 70 1.76 -0.54 10.94
CA TYR A 70 0.65 -1.40 10.54
C TYR A 70 -0.05 -0.93 9.25
N PHE A 71 -0.39 0.35 9.17
CA PHE A 71 -1.12 0.88 8.01
C PHE A 71 -0.22 1.01 6.78
N ASP A 72 1.07 1.29 6.93
CA ASP A 72 2.04 1.26 5.83
C ASP A 72 2.15 -0.15 5.23
N TRP A 73 2.32 -1.17 6.08
CA TRP A 73 2.38 -2.56 5.63
C TRP A 73 1.05 -3.05 5.05
N SER A 74 -0.08 -2.56 5.56
CA SER A 74 -1.41 -2.83 4.99
C SER A 74 -1.58 -2.20 3.61
N ALA A 75 -1.18 -0.93 3.44
CA ALA A 75 -1.20 -0.28 2.15
C ALA A 75 -0.33 -1.04 1.14
N LEU A 76 0.90 -1.40 1.52
CA LEU A 76 1.79 -2.20 0.67
C LEU A 76 1.18 -3.56 0.29
N ALA A 77 0.59 -4.27 1.26
CA ALA A 77 -0.07 -5.55 1.01
C ALA A 77 -1.26 -5.40 0.04
N TRP A 78 -2.06 -4.35 0.19
CA TRP A 78 -3.16 -4.04 -0.73
C TRP A 78 -2.65 -3.76 -2.15
N VAL A 79 -1.59 -2.96 -2.33
CA VAL A 79 -1.02 -2.69 -3.66
C VAL A 79 -0.46 -3.99 -4.28
N CYS A 80 0.22 -4.85 -3.49
CA CYS A 80 0.69 -6.15 -3.95
C CYS A 80 -0.46 -7.03 -4.45
N LEU A 81 -1.54 -7.13 -3.66
CA LEU A 81 -2.70 -7.95 -4.00
C LEU A 81 -3.48 -7.40 -5.19
N ILE A 82 -3.61 -6.08 -5.35
CA ILE A 82 -4.18 -5.45 -6.54
C ILE A 82 -3.33 -5.81 -7.77
N THR A 83 -2.01 -5.77 -7.66
CA THR A 83 -1.08 -6.13 -8.74
C THR A 83 -1.22 -7.61 -9.13
N LEU A 84 -1.30 -8.50 -8.15
CA LEU A 84 -1.52 -9.94 -8.39
C LEU A 84 -2.90 -10.22 -8.98
N ASN A 85 -3.93 -9.54 -8.50
CA ASN A 85 -5.28 -9.63 -9.03
C ASN A 85 -5.30 -9.22 -10.51
N LEU A 86 -4.65 -8.11 -10.83
CA LEU A 86 -4.50 -7.66 -12.21
C LEU A 86 -3.71 -8.66 -13.06
N TYR A 87 -2.63 -9.23 -12.54
CA TYR A 87 -1.87 -10.28 -13.22
C TYR A 87 -2.73 -11.50 -13.53
N PHE A 88 -3.52 -11.98 -12.56
CA PHE A 88 -4.40 -13.13 -12.77
C PHE A 88 -5.52 -12.84 -13.77
N ASN A 89 -6.14 -11.65 -13.73
CA ASN A 89 -7.18 -11.27 -14.67
C ASN A 89 -6.64 -11.00 -16.08
N LEU A 90 -5.57 -10.22 -16.24
CA LEU A 90 -5.03 -9.83 -17.55
C LEU A 90 -4.16 -10.90 -18.20
N VAL A 91 -3.29 -11.57 -17.43
CA VAL A 91 -2.32 -12.51 -18.01
C VAL A 91 -2.89 -13.92 -18.05
N ARG A 92 -3.56 -14.34 -16.97
CA ARG A 92 -4.10 -15.69 -16.84
C ARG A 92 -5.60 -15.82 -17.16
N GLU A 93 -6.32 -14.71 -17.37
CA GLU A 93 -7.76 -14.70 -17.65
C GLU A 93 -8.57 -15.50 -16.61
N MET A 94 -8.11 -15.50 -15.34
CA MET A 94 -8.76 -16.22 -14.25
C MET A 94 -9.69 -15.29 -13.45
N SER A 95 -10.90 -15.75 -13.16
CA SER A 95 -11.85 -15.01 -12.34
C SER A 95 -11.40 -14.97 -10.87
N THR A 96 -11.17 -13.76 -10.35
CA THR A 96 -10.68 -13.56 -8.98
C THR A 96 -11.78 -13.37 -7.93
N THR A 97 -13.05 -13.49 -8.32
CA THR A 97 -14.22 -13.17 -7.46
C THR A 97 -14.34 -14.04 -6.21
N SER A 98 -13.87 -15.28 -6.24
CA SER A 98 -13.90 -16.17 -5.06
C SER A 98 -12.81 -15.84 -4.02
N TYR A 99 -11.72 -15.18 -4.44
CA TYR A 99 -10.54 -14.93 -3.60
C TYR A 99 -10.59 -13.62 -2.82
N GLU A 100 -11.66 -12.82 -2.95
CA GLU A 100 -11.77 -11.51 -2.30
C GLU A 100 -11.60 -11.60 -0.77
N ARG A 101 -12.28 -12.57 -0.12
CA ARG A 101 -12.13 -12.78 1.34
C ARG A 101 -10.70 -13.13 1.73
N PHE A 102 -10.01 -13.92 0.91
CA PHE A 102 -8.62 -14.29 1.15
C PHE A 102 -7.69 -13.08 1.03
N TYR A 103 -7.94 -12.19 0.06
CA TYR A 103 -7.20 -10.93 -0.05
C TYR A 103 -7.36 -10.05 1.18
N HIS A 104 -8.58 -9.91 1.73
CA HIS A 104 -8.80 -9.17 2.97
C HIS A 104 -8.07 -9.81 4.16
N LEU A 105 -8.10 -11.14 4.29
CA LEU A 105 -7.42 -11.84 5.38
C LEU A 105 -5.90 -11.63 5.32
N ILE A 106 -5.29 -11.69 4.13
CA ILE A 106 -3.86 -11.42 3.97
C ILE A 106 -3.54 -9.95 4.21
N ALA A 107 -4.27 -9.04 3.57
CA ALA A 107 -3.98 -7.61 3.58
C ALA A 107 -4.08 -6.99 4.97
N TRP A 108 -4.95 -7.50 5.83
CA TRP A 108 -5.07 -7.02 7.21
C TRP A 108 -4.31 -7.90 8.20
N GLY A 109 -4.32 -9.22 8.01
CA GLY A 109 -3.72 -10.17 8.95
C GLY A 109 -2.20 -10.17 8.92
N VAL A 110 -1.57 -10.21 7.74
CA VAL A 110 -0.10 -10.26 7.64
C VAL A 110 0.54 -8.99 8.24
N PRO A 111 0.08 -7.76 7.89
CA PRO A 111 0.59 -6.54 8.50
C PRO A 111 0.35 -6.48 10.01
N LEU A 112 -0.76 -7.02 10.52
CA LEU A 112 -1.04 -7.04 11.96
C LEU A 112 -0.03 -7.90 12.71
N VAL A 113 0.28 -9.08 12.18
CA VAL A 113 1.30 -9.97 12.76
C VAL A 113 2.67 -9.32 12.68
N MET A 114 3.02 -8.76 11.51
CA MET A 114 4.31 -8.10 11.34
C MET A 114 4.45 -6.93 12.31
N SER A 115 3.49 -6.01 12.40
CA SER A 115 3.58 -4.82 13.25
C SER A 115 3.51 -5.14 14.75
N SER A 116 2.78 -6.18 15.16
CA SER A 116 2.69 -6.57 16.57
C SER A 116 3.96 -7.24 17.11
N LEU A 117 4.78 -7.88 16.26
CA LEU A 117 6.00 -8.57 16.69
C LEU A 117 7.02 -7.65 17.40
N PRO A 118 7.37 -6.45 16.88
CA PRO A 118 8.21 -5.49 17.60
C PRO A 118 7.54 -4.87 18.82
N LEU A 119 6.20 -4.75 18.81
CA LEU A 119 5.43 -4.22 19.94
C LEU A 119 5.52 -5.15 21.15
N LEU A 120 5.33 -6.45 20.93
CA LEU A 120 5.42 -7.47 21.98
C LEU A 120 6.84 -7.60 22.56
N LYS A 121 7.87 -7.29 21.77
CA LYS A 121 9.27 -7.32 22.22
C LYS A 121 9.76 -5.99 22.82
N GLY A 122 8.94 -4.95 22.83
CA GLY A 122 9.31 -3.63 23.37
C GLY A 122 10.39 -2.92 22.56
N TYR A 123 10.54 -3.23 21.26
CA TYR A 123 11.59 -2.67 20.40
C TYR A 123 11.20 -1.35 19.71
N TYR A 124 9.99 -0.85 19.95
CA TYR A 124 9.60 0.50 19.53
C TYR A 124 10.26 1.54 20.44
N GLY A 125 11.04 2.44 19.82
CA GLY A 125 11.68 3.57 20.48
C GLY A 125 11.10 4.92 20.01
N PRO A 126 11.68 6.05 20.46
CA PRO A 126 11.24 7.39 20.11
C PRO A 126 11.15 7.56 18.58
N ALA A 127 9.99 8.02 18.10
CA ALA A 127 9.63 8.07 16.69
C ALA A 127 10.44 9.11 15.90
N GLY A 128 11.64 8.72 15.44
CA GLY A 128 12.32 9.33 14.30
C GLY A 128 12.03 8.57 13.01
N ALA A 129 12.78 8.86 11.93
CA ALA A 129 12.75 8.07 10.69
C ALA A 129 13.11 6.58 10.92
N TRP A 130 13.69 6.26 12.07
CA TRP A 130 14.14 4.94 12.52
C TRP A 130 13.45 4.60 13.85
N TRP A 131 12.34 3.85 13.81
CA TRP A 131 11.53 3.56 15.01
C TRP A 131 12.02 2.35 15.84
N ILE A 132 13.01 1.60 15.34
CA ILE A 132 13.63 0.46 16.04
C ILE A 132 14.95 0.95 16.64
N THR A 133 15.18 0.72 17.94
CA THR A 133 16.38 1.14 18.67
C THR A 133 17.69 0.60 18.07
N ASP A 134 18.78 1.37 18.20
CA ASP A 134 20.08 1.11 17.54
C ASP A 134 20.74 -0.23 17.90
N ASP A 135 20.39 -0.81 19.05
CA ASP A 135 21.02 -2.04 19.55
C ASP A 135 20.59 -3.33 18.80
N HIS A 136 19.60 -3.25 17.89
CA HIS A 136 19.00 -4.42 17.24
C HIS A 136 19.09 -4.40 15.70
N VAL A 137 20.32 -4.25 15.19
CA VAL A 137 20.65 -4.24 13.75
C VAL A 137 20.08 -5.45 12.99
N ALA A 138 20.12 -6.65 13.58
CA ALA A 138 19.54 -7.86 12.97
C ALA A 138 18.02 -7.76 12.76
N TRP A 139 17.32 -7.07 13.65
CA TRP A 139 15.88 -6.87 13.53
C TRP A 139 15.56 -5.87 12.41
N ARG A 140 16.36 -4.80 12.27
CA ARG A 140 16.26 -3.86 11.14
C ARG A 140 16.43 -4.58 9.80
N PHE A 141 17.47 -5.40 9.64
CA PHE A 141 17.65 -6.18 8.40
C PHE A 141 16.51 -7.19 8.16
N GLY A 142 16.01 -7.81 9.23
CA GLY A 142 14.83 -8.68 9.16
C GLY A 142 13.57 -7.98 8.64
N TRP A 143 13.46 -6.67 8.85
CA TRP A 143 12.36 -5.83 8.34
C TRP A 143 12.54 -5.41 6.88
N TYR A 144 13.76 -5.10 6.47
CA TYR A 144 14.03 -4.68 5.09
C TYR A 144 14.01 -5.84 4.08
N VAL A 145 14.40 -7.05 4.49
CA VAL A 145 14.45 -8.21 3.56
C VAL A 145 13.07 -8.53 2.94
N PRO A 146 11.97 -8.68 3.71
CA PRO A 146 10.64 -8.89 3.15
C PRO A 146 10.19 -7.72 2.28
N LEU A 147 10.51 -6.49 2.70
CA LEU A 147 10.14 -5.26 1.99
C LEU A 147 10.76 -5.21 0.59
N PHE A 148 12.09 -5.36 0.48
CA PHE A 148 12.79 -5.37 -0.79
C PHE A 148 12.37 -6.54 -1.67
N THR A 149 12.12 -7.71 -1.08
CA THR A 149 11.62 -8.89 -1.81
C THR A 149 10.25 -8.61 -2.44
N LEU A 150 9.33 -8.00 -1.69
CA LEU A 150 8.01 -7.60 -2.20
C LEU A 150 8.13 -6.56 -3.31
N ILE A 151 8.96 -5.53 -3.13
CA ILE A 151 9.18 -4.48 -4.14
C ILE A 151 9.70 -5.10 -5.45
N LEU A 152 10.69 -6.00 -5.38
CA LEU A 152 11.22 -6.69 -6.57
C LEU A 152 10.14 -7.54 -7.25
N LEU A 153 9.36 -8.29 -6.47
CA LEU A 153 8.27 -9.10 -6.99
C LEU A 153 7.21 -8.23 -7.70
N MET A 154 6.85 -7.09 -7.12
CA MET A 154 5.93 -6.14 -7.72
C MET A 154 6.46 -5.59 -9.05
N ILE A 155 7.73 -5.18 -9.10
CA ILE A 155 8.38 -4.69 -10.32
C ILE A 155 8.32 -5.78 -11.41
N CYS A 156 8.67 -7.02 -11.08
CA CYS A 156 8.60 -8.13 -12.01
C CYS A 156 7.17 -8.40 -12.50
N CYS A 157 6.18 -8.40 -11.62
CA CYS A 157 4.76 -8.56 -11.97
C CYS A 157 4.29 -7.45 -12.92
N TYR A 158 4.59 -6.19 -12.60
CA TYR A 158 4.23 -5.06 -13.45
C TYR A 158 4.91 -5.11 -14.82
N ALA A 159 6.20 -5.46 -14.88
CA ALA A 159 6.91 -5.64 -16.15
C ALA A 159 6.22 -6.71 -17.01
N ARG A 160 5.86 -7.86 -16.43
CA ARG A 160 5.12 -8.91 -17.12
C ARG A 160 3.74 -8.45 -17.61
N ILE A 161 2.98 -7.75 -16.76
CA ILE A 161 1.68 -7.19 -17.12
C ILE A 161 1.82 -6.25 -18.33
N ILE A 162 2.80 -5.34 -18.31
CA ILE A 162 3.04 -4.38 -19.39
C ILE A 162 3.45 -5.09 -20.68
N CYS A 163 4.38 -6.05 -20.62
CA CYS A 163 4.79 -6.83 -21.78
C CYS A 163 3.59 -7.55 -22.43
N VAL A 164 2.75 -8.20 -21.61
CA VAL A 164 1.57 -8.92 -22.09
C VAL A 164 0.51 -7.96 -22.63
N ALA A 165 0.25 -6.84 -21.95
CA ALA A 165 -0.68 -5.82 -22.41
C ALA A 165 -0.25 -5.22 -23.76
N ASN A 166 1.04 -4.90 -23.91
CA ASN A 166 1.59 -4.36 -25.16
C ASN A 166 1.52 -5.38 -26.31
N HIS A 167 1.85 -6.64 -26.05
CA HIS A 167 1.73 -7.70 -27.06
C HIS A 167 0.28 -7.91 -27.50
N ARG A 168 -0.66 -7.90 -26.55
CA ARG A 168 -2.10 -8.02 -26.85
C ARG A 168 -2.62 -6.82 -27.65
N MET A 169 -2.18 -5.60 -27.32
CA MET A 169 -2.53 -4.39 -28.07
C MET A 169 -2.05 -4.44 -29.54
N GLN A 170 -0.90 -5.05 -29.83
CA GLN A 170 -0.44 -5.23 -31.21
C GLN A 170 -1.27 -6.27 -31.98
N SER A 171 -1.78 -7.30 -31.31
CA SER A 171 -2.66 -8.32 -31.92
C SER A 171 -4.12 -7.87 -32.10
N TRP A 172 -4.47 -6.68 -31.61
CA TRP A 172 -5.85 -6.19 -31.48
C TRP A 172 -6.51 -5.71 -32.78
N LEU A 173 -5.78 -5.74 -33.90
CA LEU A 173 -6.22 -5.22 -35.21
C LEU A 173 -7.35 -6.02 -35.90
N GLY A 174 -8.07 -6.94 -35.24
CA GLY A 174 -9.03 -7.80 -35.94
C GLY A 174 -10.23 -8.40 -35.21
N THR A 175 -10.36 -8.33 -33.88
CA THR A 175 -11.53 -8.92 -33.19
C THR A 175 -11.89 -8.19 -31.90
N PHE A 176 -13.06 -7.55 -31.88
CA PHE A 176 -13.60 -6.86 -30.70
C PHE A 176 -14.03 -7.89 -29.64
N ASN A 177 -13.44 -7.81 -28.44
CA ASN A 177 -13.87 -8.58 -27.28
C ASN A 177 -14.10 -7.63 -26.08
N PRO A 178 -15.37 -7.42 -25.67
CA PRO A 178 -15.74 -6.42 -24.66
C PRO A 178 -15.17 -6.74 -23.27
N GLU A 179 -14.97 -8.03 -22.95
CA GLU A 179 -14.47 -8.46 -21.65
C GLU A 179 -12.97 -8.12 -21.48
N ARG A 180 -12.21 -8.17 -22.58
CA ARG A 180 -10.79 -7.76 -22.61
C ARG A 180 -10.62 -6.24 -22.57
N GLU A 181 -11.49 -5.48 -23.24
CA GLU A 181 -11.46 -4.01 -23.16
C GLU A 181 -11.65 -3.53 -21.72
N LEU A 182 -12.60 -4.11 -21.00
CA LEU A 182 -12.84 -3.78 -19.59
C LEU A 182 -11.59 -4.03 -18.74
N GLN A 183 -10.88 -5.15 -18.96
CA GLN A 183 -9.66 -5.43 -18.22
C GLN A 183 -8.51 -4.46 -18.57
N VAL A 184 -8.40 -4.05 -19.84
CA VAL A 184 -7.40 -3.07 -20.28
C VAL A 184 -7.69 -1.68 -19.72
N SER A 185 -8.96 -1.24 -19.72
CA SER A 185 -9.34 0.03 -19.12
C SER A 185 -9.09 0.04 -17.61
N LEU A 186 -9.40 -1.05 -16.91
CA LEU A 186 -9.03 -1.23 -15.49
C LEU A 186 -7.51 -1.12 -15.27
N ALA A 187 -6.71 -1.69 -16.17
CA ALA A 187 -5.24 -1.60 -16.11
C ALA A 187 -4.70 -0.18 -16.33
N GLU A 188 -5.46 0.64 -17.06
CA GLU A 188 -5.14 2.02 -17.36
C GLU A 188 -5.54 2.95 -16.20
N GLU A 189 -6.68 2.70 -15.56
CA GLU A 189 -7.11 3.41 -14.34
C GLU A 189 -6.11 3.25 -13.18
N ILE A 190 -5.47 2.08 -13.06
CA ILE A 190 -4.45 1.79 -12.02
C ILE A 190 -3.02 2.09 -12.48
N LYS A 191 -2.82 2.78 -13.62
CA LYS A 191 -1.52 3.29 -14.06
C LYS A 191 -0.77 4.13 -13.01
N PRO A 192 -1.41 5.03 -12.23
CA PRO A 192 -0.70 5.73 -11.15
C PRO A 192 -0.16 4.78 -10.07
N LEU A 193 -0.82 3.64 -9.84
CA LEU A 193 -0.38 2.63 -8.89
C LEU A 193 0.96 1.96 -9.30
N LYS A 194 1.33 2.02 -10.58
CA LYS A 194 2.61 1.48 -11.08
C LYS A 194 3.83 2.21 -10.52
N TRP A 195 3.67 3.47 -10.10
CA TRP A 195 4.74 4.24 -9.48
C TRP A 195 4.95 3.90 -8.00
N TYR A 196 3.98 3.25 -7.35
CA TYR A 196 4.07 2.92 -5.92
C TYR A 196 5.34 2.13 -5.56
N PRO A 197 5.72 1.04 -6.25
CA PRO A 197 6.95 0.31 -5.95
C PRO A 197 8.21 1.19 -6.04
N SER A 198 8.28 2.07 -7.04
CA SER A 198 9.41 2.99 -7.22
C SER A 198 9.47 4.04 -6.12
N VAL A 199 8.31 4.58 -5.72
CA VAL A 199 8.20 5.51 -4.60
C VAL A 199 8.60 4.82 -3.29
N TYR A 200 8.07 3.62 -3.01
CA TYR A 200 8.45 2.84 -1.82
C TYR A 200 9.94 2.50 -1.81
N LEU A 201 10.53 2.15 -2.95
CA LEU A 201 11.97 1.90 -3.06
C LEU A 201 12.77 3.16 -2.70
N LEU A 202 12.39 4.32 -3.25
CA LEU A 202 13.06 5.59 -2.96
C LEU A 202 12.92 5.99 -1.48
N VAL A 203 11.71 5.92 -0.94
CA VAL A 203 11.41 6.22 0.48
C VAL A 203 12.12 5.26 1.42
N SER A 204 12.27 3.97 1.04
CA SER A 204 12.93 2.97 1.89
C SER A 204 14.46 3.03 1.81
N THR A 205 15.00 3.52 0.69
CA THR A 205 16.46 3.63 0.48
C THR A 205 17.02 4.88 1.16
N PHE A 206 16.24 5.96 1.25
CA PHE A 206 16.68 7.22 1.86
C PHE A 206 17.12 7.07 3.33
N PRO A 207 16.38 6.37 4.21
CA PRO A 207 16.80 6.06 5.57
C PRO A 207 17.94 5.03 5.66
N LEU A 208 18.26 4.29 4.61
CA LEU A 208 19.35 3.29 4.64
C LEU A 208 20.72 3.93 4.36
N ILE A 209 20.71 5.05 3.61
CA ILE A 209 21.92 5.77 3.18
C ILE A 209 22.34 6.85 4.17
N ASN A 210 21.39 7.41 4.92
CA ASN A 210 21.59 8.54 5.83
C ASN A 210 21.48 8.12 7.30
#